data_AF-A0A6N6PRZ8-F1
#
_entry.id   AF-A0A6N6PRZ8-F1
#
_cell.length_a   1.000
_cell.length_b   1.000
_cell.length_c   1.000
_cell.angle_alpha   90.00
_cell.angle_beta   90.00
_cell.angle_gamma   90.00
#
_symmetry.space_group_name_H-M   'P 1'
#
loop_
_entity.id
_entity.type
_entity.pdbx_description
1 polymer ?
#
loop_
_entity_poly.entity_id
_entity_poly.type
_entity_poly.pdbx_seq_one_letter_code
_entity_poly.pdbx_strand_id
1 'polypeptide(L)'
;MICRLNARLLGVGGLALACSSWVGTAKDLTKAEGLAFFENRIRPIFVEHCYPCHSTEAKKVKGALKLDTQADFLKGGTDGTIVVAGHP
;
A
#
# COMPACT_ATOMS: atom_id res chain seq x y z
N MET A 1 -13.47 26.61 2.89
CA MET A 1 -14.26 27.22 4.00
C MET A 1 -14.86 26.05 4.77
N ILE A 2 -14.49 25.68 5.99
CA ILE A 2 -14.15 26.42 7.19
C ILE A 2 -13.30 25.49 8.08
N CYS A 3 -12.14 25.95 8.55
CA CYS A 3 -11.65 25.55 9.88
C CYS A 3 -10.80 26.69 10.44
N ARG A 4 -11.47 27.82 10.71
CA ARG A 4 -10.95 28.83 11.63
C ARG A 4 -11.17 28.30 13.04
N LEU A 5 -10.16 27.69 13.65
CA LEU A 5 -10.18 27.41 15.08
C LEU A 5 -9.09 28.24 15.77
N ASN A 6 -9.44 29.51 15.95
CA ASN A 6 -9.28 30.30 17.17
C ASN A 6 -8.19 29.81 18.15
N ALA A 7 -6.93 30.16 17.87
CA ALA A 7 -5.86 30.12 18.86
C ALA A 7 -6.07 31.28 19.85
N ARG A 8 -6.97 31.09 20.83
CA ARG A 8 -7.02 31.93 22.02
C ARG A 8 -5.81 31.61 22.89
N LEU A 9 -4.72 32.33 22.63
CA LEU A 9 -3.68 32.63 23.63
C LEU A 9 -4.36 33.27 24.84
N LEU A 10 -4.23 32.65 26.01
CA LEU A 10 -4.16 33.29 27.34
C LEU A 10 -3.96 32.17 28.37
N GLY A 11 -2.74 32.06 28.90
CA GLY A 11 -2.42 31.10 29.97
C GLY A 11 -0.93 30.82 30.09
N VAL A 12 -0.09 31.85 30.29
CA VAL A 12 1.28 31.66 30.77
C VAL A 12 1.19 31.40 32.27
N GLY A 13 1.36 30.15 32.69
CA GLY A 13 1.36 29.81 34.11
C GLY A 13 1.45 28.32 34.38
N GLY A 14 2.67 27.83 34.59
CA GLY A 14 2.91 26.66 35.44
C GLY A 14 3.25 25.35 34.73
N LEU A 15 4.48 24.90 34.99
CA LEU A 15 4.97 23.52 34.97
C LEU A 15 5.08 22.80 33.62
N ALA A 16 6.32 22.64 33.20
CA ALA A 16 6.77 21.81 32.09
C ALA A 16 6.40 20.31 32.26
N LEU A 17 6.41 19.59 31.13
CA LEU A 17 6.20 18.14 30.91
C LEU A 17 4.70 17.79 30.74
N ALA A 18 4.14 17.57 29.55
CA ALA A 18 4.68 16.97 28.34
C ALA A 18 3.91 17.47 27.10
N CYS A 19 4.57 18.28 26.26
CA CYS A 19 4.20 18.41 24.85
C CYS A 19 5.02 17.37 24.09
N SER A 20 4.60 16.11 24.15
CA SER A 20 5.22 15.02 23.41
C SER A 20 4.12 14.00 23.14
N SER A 21 3.63 13.72 21.94
CA SER A 21 4.10 14.08 20.61
C SER A 21 2.92 13.77 19.68
N TRP A 22 2.30 14.75 19.03
CA TRP A 22 1.43 14.43 17.89
C TRP A 22 2.30 14.38 16.63
N VAL A 23 3.05 13.29 16.47
CA VAL A 23 3.62 12.94 15.17
C VAL A 23 2.50 12.34 14.35
N GLY A 24 1.89 13.14 13.47
CA GLY A 24 1.03 12.62 12.42
C GLY A 24 1.89 11.87 11.39
N THR A 25 1.58 10.61 11.09
CA THR A 25 2.30 9.80 10.11
C THR A 25 1.95 10.26 8.69
N ALA A 26 2.68 11.25 8.18
CA ALA A 26 2.55 11.72 6.79
C ALA A 26 2.91 10.67 5.72
N LYS A 27 3.36 9.46 6.11
CA LYS A 27 3.76 8.38 5.20
C LYS A 27 2.60 7.53 4.68
N ASP A 28 1.43 7.57 5.32
CA ASP A 28 0.33 6.66 4.98
C ASP A 28 -0.48 7.09 3.75
N LEU A 29 -0.51 8.38 3.43
CA LEU A 29 -1.31 8.92 2.32
C LEU A 29 -0.87 8.35 0.95
N THR A 30 0.43 8.38 0.67
CA THR A 30 0.98 7.86 -0.60
C THR A 30 0.81 6.34 -0.75
N LYS A 31 0.87 5.59 0.35
CA LYS A 31 0.64 4.15 0.35
C LYS A 31 -0.82 3.81 0.09
N ALA A 32 -1.75 4.54 0.71
CA ALA A 32 -3.18 4.36 0.48
C ALA A 32 -3.57 4.68 -0.97
N GLU A 33 -3.04 5.77 -1.52
CA GLU A 33 -3.24 6.15 -2.93
C GLU A 33 -2.67 5.10 -3.89
N GLY A 34 -1.46 4.58 -3.63
CA GLY A 34 -0.85 3.53 -4.43
C GLY A 34 -1.63 2.21 -4.40
N LEU A 35 -2.17 1.83 -3.24
CA LEU A 35 -3.05 0.66 -3.12
C LEU A 35 -4.35 0.86 -3.90
N ALA A 36 -4.99 2.02 -3.78
CA ALA A 36 -6.19 2.33 -4.55
C ALA A 36 -5.92 2.28 -6.05
N PHE A 37 -4.75 2.76 -6.51
CA PHE A 37 -4.35 2.64 -7.91
C PHE A 37 -4.16 1.18 -8.33
N PHE A 38 -3.45 0.37 -7.53
CA PHE A 38 -3.24 -1.05 -7.82
C PHE A 38 -4.56 -1.80 -7.93
N GLU A 39 -5.46 -1.63 -6.98
CA GLU A 39 -6.76 -2.31 -6.93
C GLU A 39 -7.67 -1.91 -8.09
N ASN A 40 -7.71 -0.62 -8.45
CA ASN A 40 -8.63 -0.13 -9.47
C ASN A 40 -8.07 -0.24 -10.91
N ARG A 41 -6.75 -0.27 -11.08
CA ARG A 41 -6.11 -0.18 -12.41
C ARG A 41 -5.29 -1.41 -12.78
N ILE A 42 -4.59 -2.02 -11.83
CA ILE A 42 -3.67 -3.14 -12.09
C ILE A 42 -4.37 -4.48 -11.87
N ARG A 43 -5.07 -4.66 -10.75
CA ARG A 43 -5.76 -5.93 -10.43
C ARG A 43 -6.73 -6.39 -11.52
N PRO A 44 -7.55 -5.54 -12.16
CA PRO A 44 -8.48 -5.99 -13.20
C PRO A 44 -7.75 -6.67 -14.39
N ILE A 45 -6.58 -6.16 -14.77
CA ILE A 45 -5.76 -6.73 -15.85
C ILE A 45 -5.30 -8.15 -15.47
N PHE A 46 -4.88 -8.35 -14.22
CA PHE A 46 -4.47 -9.68 -13.76
C PHE A 46 -5.64 -10.65 -13.68
N VAL A 47 -6.81 -10.19 -13.23
CA VAL A 47 -8.03 -11.03 -13.20
C VAL A 47 -8.39 -11.48 -14.62
N GLU A 48 -8.35 -10.58 -15.59
CA GLU A 48 -8.77 -10.86 -16.96
C GLU A 48 -7.76 -11.73 -17.72
N HIS A 49 -6.46 -11.48 -17.54
CA HIS A 49 -5.43 -12.05 -18.42
C HIS A 49 -4.44 -13.01 -17.74
N CYS A 50 -4.24 -12.93 -16.42
CA CYS A 50 -3.15 -13.63 -15.74
C CYS A 50 -3.65 -14.73 -14.78
N TYR A 51 -4.64 -14.43 -13.96
CA TYR A 51 -5.21 -15.35 -12.97
C TYR A 51 -5.78 -16.66 -13.53
N PRO A 52 -6.30 -16.74 -14.78
CA PRO A 52 -6.70 -18.02 -15.36
C PRO A 52 -5.58 -19.09 -15.35
N CYS A 53 -4.31 -18.68 -15.28
CA CYS A 53 -3.15 -19.59 -15.25
C CYS A 53 -2.20 -19.38 -14.05
N HIS A 54 -2.24 -18.22 -13.39
CA HIS A 54 -1.27 -17.82 -12.33
C HIS A 54 -1.95 -17.41 -11.02
N SER A 55 -3.08 -18.01 -10.69
CA SER A 55 -3.77 -17.84 -9.41
C SER A 55 -3.82 -19.17 -8.65
N THR A 56 -3.92 -19.12 -7.33
CA THR A 56 -4.29 -20.26 -6.47
C THR A 56 -5.60 -20.91 -6.89
N GLU A 57 -6.52 -20.15 -7.49
CA GLU A 57 -7.82 -20.63 -7.96
C GLU A 57 -7.76 -21.17 -9.40
N ALA A 58 -6.62 -21.06 -10.08
CA ALA A 58 -6.45 -21.56 -11.44
C ALA A 58 -6.57 -23.09 -11.47
N LYS A 59 -7.31 -23.63 -12.45
CA LYS A 59 -7.42 -25.08 -12.67
C LYS A 59 -6.06 -25.77 -12.83
N LYS A 60 -5.09 -25.04 -13.40
CA LYS A 60 -3.70 -25.47 -13.52
C LYS A 60 -2.78 -24.27 -13.40
N VAL A 61 -1.98 -24.25 -12.34
CA VAL A 61 -0.95 -23.22 -12.12
C VAL A 61 0.22 -23.46 -13.07
N LYS A 62 0.56 -22.45 -13.88
CA LYS A 62 1.69 -22.51 -14.83
C LYS A 62 2.95 -21.90 -14.22
N GLY A 63 4.12 -22.44 -14.60
CA GLY A 63 5.44 -21.87 -14.23
C GLY A 63 5.72 -21.77 -12.74
N ALA A 64 5.03 -22.58 -11.91
CA ALA A 64 5.04 -22.49 -10.45
C ALA A 64 4.81 -21.07 -9.88
N LEU A 65 4.16 -20.20 -10.67
CA LEU A 65 4.01 -18.78 -10.39
C LEU A 65 2.57 -18.47 -9.96
N LYS A 66 2.46 -17.70 -8.88
CA LYS A 66 1.20 -17.19 -8.34
C LYS A 66 1.27 -15.67 -8.22
N LEU A 67 0.14 -15.00 -8.43
CA LEU A 67 0.04 -13.53 -8.45
C LEU A 67 -1.08 -13.04 -7.52
N ASP A 68 -1.53 -13.87 -6.58
CA ASP A 68 -2.65 -13.55 -5.69
C ASP A 68 -2.23 -12.64 -4.54
N THR A 69 -1.04 -12.86 -4.00
CA THR A 69 -0.52 -12.14 -2.83
C THR A 69 0.85 -11.51 -3.10
N GLN A 70 1.18 -10.46 -2.34
CA GLN A 70 2.50 -9.83 -2.41
C GLN A 70 3.64 -10.84 -2.18
N ALA A 71 3.45 -11.82 -1.29
CA ALA A 71 4.45 -12.85 -1.03
C ALA A 71 4.70 -13.72 -2.27
N ASP A 72 3.65 -14.02 -3.05
CA ASP A 72 3.79 -14.79 -4.27
C ASP A 72 4.54 -14.02 -5.37
N PHE A 73 4.30 -12.70 -5.47
CA PHE A 73 5.08 -11.82 -6.36
C PHE A 73 6.57 -11.85 -6.04
N LEU A 74 6.92 -11.80 -4.76
CA LEU A 74 8.32 -11.81 -4.30
C LEU A 74 8.96 -13.19 -4.46
N LYS A 75 8.19 -14.26 -4.28
CA LYS A 75 8.65 -15.64 -4.48
C LYS A 75 9.03 -15.89 -5.93
N GLY A 76 8.27 -15.34 -6.87
CA GLY A 76 8.47 -15.56 -8.30
C GLY A 76 8.11 -16.97 -8.75
N GLY A 77 8.51 -17.30 -9.98
CA GLY A 77 8.19 -18.57 -10.64
C GLY A 77 9.43 -19.39 -10.95
N THR A 78 9.26 -20.37 -11.83
CA THR A 78 10.39 -21.15 -12.39
C THR A 78 11.43 -20.29 -13.08
N ASP A 79 11.02 -19.15 -13.63
CA ASP A 79 11.88 -18.20 -14.33
C ASP A 79 12.57 -17.20 -13.39
N GLY A 80 12.36 -17.33 -12.06
CA GLY A 80 12.96 -16.49 -11.04
C GLY A 80 12.10 -15.29 -10.64
N THR A 81 12.77 -14.20 -10.27
CA THR A 81 12.14 -12.96 -9.78
C THR A 81 11.36 -12.26 -10.89
N ILE A 82 10.12 -11.89 -10.61
CA ILE A 82 9.21 -11.27 -11.59
C ILE A 82 8.98 -9.77 -11.38
N VAL A 83 9.30 -9.23 -10.21
CA VAL A 83 9.09 -7.82 -9.87
C VAL A 83 10.30 -7.30 -9.11
N VAL A 84 10.85 -6.18 -9.58
CA VAL A 84 11.88 -5.42 -8.89
C VAL A 84 11.38 -3.97 -8.75
N ALA A 85 11.24 -3.50 -7.52
CA ALA A 85 10.70 -2.16 -7.28
C ALA A 85 11.59 -1.07 -7.91
N GLY A 86 10.99 -0.16 -8.69
CA GLY A 86 11.70 0.92 -9.38
C GLY A 86 12.36 0.52 -10.70
N HIS A 87 12.28 -0.74 -11.10
CA HIS A 87 12.87 -1.27 -12.33
C HIS A 87 11.77 -1.97 -13.16
N PRO A 88 11.02 -1.20 -13.97
CA PRO A 88 9.91 -1.71 -14.77
C PRO A 88 10.36 -2.57 -15.95
#